data_AF-A0A939RF72-F1
#
_entry.id   AF-A0A939RF72-F1
#
_cell.length_a   1.000
_cell.length_b   1.000
_cell.length_c   1.000
_cell.angle_alpha   90.00
_cell.angle_beta   90.00
_cell.angle_gamma   90.00
#
_symmetry.space_group_name_H-M   'P 1'
#
loop_
_entity.id
_entity.type
_entity.pdbx_description
1 polymer ?
#
loop_
_entity_poly.entity_id
_entity_poly.type
_entity_poly.pdbx_seq_one_letter_code
_entity_poly.pdbx_strand_id
1 'polypeptide(L)'
;MAEDEEELTVDDLEDELPPEETEEEVVPSDNSSDPEWGATIVVNNTTYAVSLFWQPLQDTNDPYPEVRETVENVMEGADLFCLRSGTSPQYGIGNSAEGHKAGMPSAAAAVAEVFQDKSSSVAVFEVDEGWWFIAVRNDLILSEEDILYLNEEDAKRAFFAMMAVPDWGRKIAPASWEIEGTEEIDLWKILKNPGMSKLMHISKSGSKTKLIAIGAGLLVLFVGYKLLSGIFFPEKKPVVRPLTPLPFTQEEEAPPQQEEVIVHPWEHLVVTEALLNRCQAAAMQMKTIVVPGWEMGNISCTASGLSTAWTMKWGNLGFFKRAFEEYNINGLDYVVDDSGKAAVVSLAIGEIPVRSQAPKMRLYEIREELTNIFQAINMPISLREEQRAVQLNDANGLAVSPNAPRPRVYSKITFSFASELPMEDWLNVFNKFPALEILNLQLNPQNNIWTYEGQIYEPSI
;
A
#
# COMPACT_ATOMS: atom_id res chain seq x y z
N MET A 1 -62.50 15.55 47.71
CA MET A 1 -62.98 15.38 46.31
C MET A 1 -62.35 16.51 45.54
N ALA A 2 -61.82 16.15 44.38
CA ALA A 2 -60.69 16.76 43.68
C ALA A 2 -60.85 18.25 43.36
N GLU A 3 -59.69 18.92 43.39
CA GLU A 3 -59.40 20.29 43.01
C GLU A 3 -59.30 20.40 41.48
N ASP A 4 -59.71 21.55 40.96
CA ASP A 4 -59.76 21.89 39.54
C ASP A 4 -58.35 22.16 38.99
N GLU A 5 -58.01 21.50 37.88
CA GLU A 5 -56.80 21.72 37.09
C GLU A 5 -57.06 22.84 36.07
N GLU A 6 -56.41 24.00 36.25
CA GLU A 6 -56.32 25.06 35.25
C GLU A 6 -55.13 24.82 34.31
N GLU A 7 -55.45 24.89 33.02
CA GLU A 7 -54.59 24.78 31.85
C GLU A 7 -53.68 26.01 31.73
N LEU A 8 -52.35 25.81 31.68
CA LEU A 8 -51.38 26.91 31.46
C LEU A 8 -50.56 26.62 30.20
N THR A 9 -50.73 27.50 29.20
CA THR A 9 -50.03 27.52 27.92
C THR A 9 -48.60 28.03 28.08
N VAL A 10 -47.64 27.36 27.43
CA VAL A 10 -46.22 27.75 27.40
C VAL A 10 -45.97 28.66 26.19
N ASP A 11 -46.32 29.93 26.35
CA ASP A 11 -45.85 31.05 25.53
C ASP A 11 -45.75 32.21 26.52
N ASP A 12 -44.63 32.26 27.25
CA ASP A 12 -44.14 33.41 28.02
C ASP A 12 -42.97 32.90 28.86
N LEU A 13 -41.74 33.08 28.36
CA LEU A 13 -40.48 33.23 29.13
C LEU A 13 -39.31 33.37 28.14
N GLU A 14 -39.32 34.45 27.37
CA GLU A 14 -38.09 35.06 26.84
C GLU A 14 -37.75 36.22 27.78
N ASP A 15 -36.65 36.08 28.53
CA ASP A 15 -35.59 37.09 28.70
C ASP A 15 -34.68 36.79 29.90
N GLU A 16 -33.40 37.11 29.71
CA GLU A 16 -32.31 37.27 30.69
C GLU A 16 -31.40 36.06 30.98
N LEU A 17 -30.45 35.81 30.08
CA LEU A 17 -29.11 35.33 30.43
C LEU A 17 -28.05 36.33 29.91
N PRO A 18 -26.98 36.61 30.69
CA PRO A 18 -26.00 37.66 30.41
C PRO A 18 -25.06 37.29 29.24
N PRO A 19 -24.35 38.27 28.64
CA PRO A 19 -23.48 38.00 27.50
C PRO A 19 -22.23 37.27 27.98
N GLU A 20 -22.08 36.00 27.63
CA GLU A 20 -20.76 35.38 27.59
C GLU A 20 -20.02 35.95 26.37
N GLU A 21 -18.91 36.63 26.67
CA GLU A 21 -17.92 37.07 25.72
C GLU A 21 -17.46 35.86 24.91
N THR A 22 -17.94 35.73 23.68
CA THR A 22 -17.24 34.96 22.65
C THR A 22 -15.95 35.71 22.36
N GLU A 23 -14.89 35.41 23.10
CA GLU A 23 -13.55 35.45 22.56
C GLU A 23 -13.54 34.47 21.39
N GLU A 24 -13.86 34.97 20.19
CA GLU A 24 -13.35 34.39 18.96
C GLU A 24 -11.82 34.42 19.12
N GLU A 25 -11.24 33.29 19.54
CA GLU A 25 -9.85 32.99 19.26
C GLU A 25 -9.70 33.08 17.74
N VAL A 26 -9.27 34.26 17.31
CA VAL A 26 -8.68 34.47 16.00
C VAL A 26 -7.48 33.55 15.97
N VAL A 27 -7.70 32.32 15.48
CA VAL A 27 -6.63 31.42 15.09
C VAL A 27 -5.78 32.23 14.13
N PRO A 28 -4.52 32.55 14.47
CA PRO A 28 -3.66 33.23 13.52
C PRO A 28 -3.61 32.33 12.30
N SER A 29 -3.97 32.87 11.14
CA SER A 29 -3.64 32.25 9.87
C SER A 29 -2.11 32.18 9.83
N ASP A 30 -1.56 31.05 10.25
CA ASP A 30 -0.13 30.82 10.25
C ASP A 30 0.28 30.58 8.79
N ASN A 31 0.45 31.71 8.10
CA ASN A 31 0.99 31.77 6.76
C ASN A 31 2.52 31.82 6.85
N SER A 32 3.09 30.92 7.65
CA SER A 32 4.45 30.43 7.55
C SER A 32 4.36 28.97 7.16
N SER A 33 4.64 28.69 5.89
CA SER A 33 4.84 27.34 5.37
C SER A 33 6.15 26.76 5.93
N ASP A 34 6.26 26.68 7.25
CA ASP A 34 7.31 25.92 7.90
C ASP A 34 6.83 24.47 7.96
N PRO A 35 7.61 23.50 7.48
CA PRO A 35 7.19 22.11 7.45
C PRO A 35 6.92 21.61 8.87
N GLU A 36 5.87 20.81 9.07
CA GLU A 36 5.49 20.22 10.38
C GLU A 36 6.56 19.24 10.93
N TRP A 37 7.58 18.97 10.13
CA TRP A 37 8.65 18.03 10.40
C TRP A 37 9.99 18.54 9.86
N GLY A 38 11.10 18.06 10.42
CA GLY A 38 12.46 18.44 10.01
C GLY A 38 13.19 17.30 9.27
N ALA A 39 14.17 17.63 8.42
CA ALA A 39 14.91 16.67 7.60
C ALA A 39 16.27 16.24 8.18
N THR A 40 16.78 16.95 9.18
CA THR A 40 18.13 16.69 9.73
C THR A 40 18.20 16.90 11.23
N ILE A 41 19.04 16.11 11.91
CA ILE A 41 19.42 16.31 13.31
C ILE A 41 20.94 16.44 13.44
N VAL A 42 21.43 17.15 14.45
CA VAL A 42 22.86 17.25 14.76
C VAL A 42 23.18 16.49 16.04
N VAL A 43 23.94 15.39 15.90
CA VAL A 43 24.40 14.59 17.03
C VAL A 43 25.92 14.47 16.97
N ASN A 44 26.61 14.81 18.07
CA ASN A 44 28.07 14.77 18.17
C ASN A 44 28.79 15.51 17.02
N ASN A 45 28.32 16.72 16.67
CA ASN A 45 28.85 17.54 15.57
C ASN A 45 28.81 16.84 14.19
N THR A 46 27.94 15.85 14.05
CA THR A 46 27.62 15.18 12.78
C THR A 46 26.16 15.45 12.45
N THR A 47 25.91 15.97 11.25
CA THR A 47 24.54 16.14 10.74
C THR A 47 24.07 14.83 10.14
N TYR A 48 23.00 14.27 10.68
CA TYR A 48 22.34 13.08 10.16
C TYR A 48 21.08 13.45 9.38
N ALA A 49 20.74 12.64 8.39
CA ALA A 49 19.44 12.64 7.75
C ALA A 49 18.45 11.81 8.59
N VAL A 50 17.26 12.36 8.76
CA VAL A 50 16.07 11.79 9.42
C VAL A 50 14.86 12.11 8.53
N SER A 51 13.68 11.60 8.82
CA SER A 51 12.52 11.86 7.94
C SER A 51 12.72 11.26 6.54
N LEU A 52 13.38 10.09 6.49
CA LEU A 52 13.57 9.33 5.25
C LEU A 52 12.41 8.35 5.04
N PHE A 53 12.00 8.17 3.79
CA PHE A 53 11.01 7.16 3.44
C PHE A 53 11.68 5.80 3.23
N TRP A 54 11.36 4.80 4.05
CA TRP A 54 12.04 3.51 4.06
C TRP A 54 11.28 2.44 3.28
N GLN A 55 12.00 1.64 2.48
CA GLN A 55 11.45 0.48 1.80
C GLN A 55 12.39 -0.73 1.92
N PRO A 56 11.86 -1.96 2.01
CA PRO A 56 12.64 -3.17 1.81
C PRO A 56 13.34 -3.13 0.45
N LEU A 57 14.56 -3.66 0.37
CA LEU A 57 15.31 -3.79 -0.89
C LEU A 57 15.29 -5.25 -1.33
N GLN A 58 14.77 -5.53 -2.53
CA GLN A 58 14.74 -6.89 -3.09
C GLN A 58 16.03 -7.24 -3.80
N ASP A 59 16.51 -6.37 -4.71
CA ASP A 59 17.76 -6.60 -5.44
C ASP A 59 18.92 -5.81 -4.82
N THR A 60 19.75 -6.51 -4.06
CA THR A 60 20.96 -5.93 -3.45
C THR A 60 22.10 -5.71 -4.45
N ASN A 61 22.06 -6.31 -5.64
CA ASN A 61 23.10 -6.16 -6.66
C ASN A 61 22.86 -4.93 -7.54
N ASP A 62 21.61 -4.62 -7.83
CA ASP A 62 21.21 -3.42 -8.57
C ASP A 62 20.00 -2.72 -7.92
N PRO A 63 20.23 -1.85 -6.92
CA PRO A 63 19.15 -1.20 -6.18
C PRO A 63 18.50 -0.03 -6.95
N TYR A 64 19.12 0.46 -8.03
CA TYR A 64 18.69 1.69 -8.71
C TYR A 64 17.31 1.60 -9.39
N PRO A 65 16.92 0.48 -10.04
CA PRO A 65 15.58 0.34 -10.60
C PRO A 65 14.49 0.48 -9.54
N GLU A 66 14.62 -0.23 -8.42
CA GLU A 66 13.64 -0.24 -7.32
C GLU A 66 13.54 1.13 -6.61
N VAL A 67 14.69 1.78 -6.37
CA VAL A 67 14.72 3.15 -5.82
C VAL A 67 14.05 4.13 -6.78
N ARG A 68 14.30 4.02 -8.09
CA ARG A 68 13.73 4.92 -9.10
C ARG A 68 12.22 4.74 -9.21
N GLU A 69 11.75 3.49 -9.26
CA GLU A 69 10.33 3.16 -9.28
C GLU A 69 9.60 3.78 -8.08
N THR A 70 10.20 3.72 -6.89
CA THR A 70 9.59 4.32 -5.69
C THR A 70 9.56 5.85 -5.75
N VAL A 71 10.61 6.49 -6.27
CA VAL A 71 10.60 7.94 -6.49
C VAL A 71 9.57 8.38 -7.54
N GLU A 72 9.42 7.62 -8.63
CA GLU A 72 8.48 7.96 -9.70
C GLU A 72 7.02 7.76 -9.29
N ASN A 73 6.73 6.78 -8.42
CA ASN A 73 5.36 6.42 -8.06
C ASN A 73 4.90 6.94 -6.69
N VAL A 74 5.82 7.20 -5.74
CA VAL A 74 5.48 7.50 -4.34
C VAL A 74 6.09 8.82 -3.88
N MET A 75 7.39 9.03 -4.12
CA MET A 75 8.16 10.17 -3.61
C MET A 75 8.59 11.12 -4.76
N GLU A 76 7.61 11.67 -5.49
CA GLU A 76 7.90 12.51 -6.67
C GLU A 76 8.81 13.69 -6.30
N GLY A 77 9.92 13.83 -7.03
CA GLY A 77 10.88 14.92 -6.82
C GLY A 77 12.04 14.58 -5.88
N ALA A 78 12.01 13.45 -5.17
CA ALA A 78 13.16 12.99 -4.39
C ALA A 78 14.37 12.67 -5.29
N ASP A 79 15.57 12.96 -4.80
CA ASP A 79 16.81 12.90 -5.58
C ASP A 79 17.98 12.24 -4.85
N LEU A 80 17.77 11.82 -3.60
CA LEU A 80 18.74 11.15 -2.76
C LEU A 80 18.19 9.83 -2.22
N PHE A 81 19.06 8.86 -2.03
CA PHE A 81 18.74 7.62 -1.33
C PHE A 81 19.96 7.11 -0.57
N CYS A 82 19.75 6.29 0.45
CA CYS A 82 20.80 5.57 1.16
C CYS A 82 20.48 4.08 1.20
N LEU A 83 21.51 3.24 1.37
CA LEU A 83 21.36 1.80 1.46
C LEU A 83 21.70 1.33 2.87
N ARG A 84 20.80 0.58 3.47
CA ARG A 84 21.03 -0.14 4.71
C ARG A 84 21.26 -1.61 4.38
N SER A 85 22.52 -2.03 4.49
CA SER A 85 22.91 -3.44 4.46
C SER A 85 22.71 -4.06 5.85
N GLY A 86 21.90 -5.10 5.96
CA GLY A 86 21.59 -5.78 7.23
C GLY A 86 20.98 -7.16 6.99
N THR A 87 20.39 -7.77 8.03
CA THR A 87 19.63 -9.03 7.86
C THR A 87 18.42 -8.84 6.95
N SER A 88 17.84 -7.65 6.98
CA SER A 88 16.80 -7.20 6.05
C SER A 88 17.32 -5.98 5.28
N PRO A 89 17.81 -6.15 4.04
CA PRO A 89 18.25 -5.02 3.21
C PRO A 89 17.13 -4.00 2.99
N GLN A 90 17.46 -2.72 3.09
CA GLN A 90 16.52 -1.62 2.88
C GLN A 90 17.19 -0.45 2.16
N TYR A 91 16.38 0.42 1.58
CA TYR A 91 16.80 1.75 1.16
C TYR A 91 15.91 2.82 1.80
N GLY A 92 16.52 3.96 2.11
CA GLY A 92 15.83 5.15 2.59
C GLY A 92 15.91 6.24 1.53
N ILE A 93 14.79 6.85 1.15
CA ILE A 93 14.71 7.92 0.16
C ILE A 93 14.67 9.27 0.88
N GLY A 94 15.41 10.24 0.36
CA GLY A 94 15.42 11.62 0.85
C GLY A 94 15.42 12.62 -0.31
N ASN A 95 15.08 13.86 0.01
CA ASN A 95 14.98 14.95 -0.93
C ASN A 95 15.90 16.12 -0.57
N SER A 96 16.73 16.56 -1.52
CA SER A 96 17.62 17.71 -1.31
C SER A 96 16.86 19.04 -1.17
N ALA A 97 15.64 19.14 -1.70
CA ALA A 97 14.79 20.31 -1.54
C ALA A 97 14.34 20.50 -0.08
N GLU A 98 14.28 19.43 0.72
CA GLU A 98 13.86 19.42 2.13
C GLU A 98 15.05 19.58 3.09
N GLY A 99 16.29 19.67 2.57
CA GLY A 99 17.49 19.92 3.37
C GLY A 99 18.48 18.75 3.43
N HIS A 100 18.14 17.60 2.87
CA HIS A 100 19.05 16.46 2.75
C HIS A 100 20.23 16.75 1.80
N LYS A 101 21.38 16.11 2.04
CA LYS A 101 22.57 16.24 1.20
C LYS A 101 23.25 14.90 0.98
N ALA A 102 23.79 14.70 -0.22
CA ALA A 102 24.66 13.57 -0.50
C ALA A 102 25.84 13.53 0.49
N GLY A 103 26.14 12.35 1.01
CA GLY A 103 27.15 12.10 2.03
C GLY A 103 26.67 12.20 3.47
N MET A 104 25.44 12.71 3.72
CA MET A 104 24.85 12.69 5.06
C MET A 104 24.61 11.24 5.50
N PRO A 105 25.03 10.84 6.71
CA PRO A 105 24.65 9.56 7.30
C PRO A 105 23.16 9.54 7.68
N SER A 106 22.53 8.38 7.55
CA SER A 106 21.16 8.18 8.06
C SER A 106 21.17 7.86 9.56
N ALA A 107 20.42 8.63 10.35
CA ALA A 107 20.28 8.37 11.79
C ALA A 107 19.53 7.05 12.03
N ALA A 108 18.45 6.81 11.30
CA ALA A 108 17.64 5.61 11.43
C ALA A 108 18.44 4.33 11.14
N ALA A 109 19.25 4.33 10.08
CA ALA A 109 20.13 3.21 9.78
C ALA A 109 21.14 2.94 10.90
N ALA A 110 21.74 3.99 11.46
CA ALA A 110 22.72 3.88 12.54
C ALA A 110 22.09 3.38 13.84
N VAL A 111 20.90 3.88 14.22
CA VAL A 111 20.17 3.41 15.39
C VAL A 111 19.73 1.95 15.23
N ALA A 112 19.20 1.60 14.05
CA ALA A 112 18.80 0.22 13.76
C ALA A 112 19.99 -0.75 13.80
N GLU A 113 21.22 -0.30 13.49
CA GLU A 113 22.45 -1.09 13.65
C GLU A 113 22.82 -1.28 15.14
N VAL A 114 22.67 -0.23 15.96
CA VAL A 114 22.92 -0.31 17.41
C VAL A 114 21.93 -1.23 18.11
N PHE A 115 20.67 -1.24 17.68
CA PHE A 115 19.59 -2.02 18.31
C PHE A 115 19.39 -3.43 17.71
N GLN A 116 20.36 -3.95 16.95
CA GLN A 116 20.28 -5.31 16.39
C GLN A 116 20.12 -6.41 17.45
N ASP A 117 20.46 -6.14 18.73
CA ASP A 117 20.24 -7.06 19.84
C ASP A 117 18.75 -7.34 20.10
N LYS A 118 17.90 -6.36 19.80
CA LYS A 118 16.44 -6.45 19.85
C LYS A 118 15.86 -5.91 18.54
N SER A 119 15.58 -6.81 17.61
CA SER A 119 15.14 -6.49 16.24
C SER A 119 13.85 -5.67 16.12
N SER A 120 13.07 -5.51 17.20
CA SER A 120 11.87 -4.66 17.22
C SER A 120 11.96 -3.59 18.32
N SER A 121 11.96 -2.32 17.94
CA SER A 121 12.03 -1.16 18.82
C SER A 121 11.14 -0.02 18.35
N VAL A 122 10.45 0.64 19.29
CA VAL A 122 9.82 1.94 19.07
C VAL A 122 10.52 2.97 19.96
N ALA A 123 10.88 4.12 19.40
CA ALA A 123 11.69 5.12 20.09
C ALA A 123 11.27 6.55 19.76
N VAL A 124 11.31 7.41 20.77
CA VAL A 124 11.36 8.88 20.60
C VAL A 124 12.60 9.40 21.33
N PHE A 125 13.33 10.27 20.65
CA PHE A 125 14.48 10.99 21.20
C PHE A 125 14.22 12.50 21.14
N GLU A 126 14.43 13.17 22.26
CA GLU A 126 14.51 14.63 22.30
C GLU A 126 15.87 15.07 21.73
N VAL A 127 15.85 15.97 20.76
CA VAL A 127 17.02 16.55 20.09
C VAL A 127 16.88 18.07 19.98
N ASP A 128 17.97 18.79 19.70
CA ASP A 128 17.95 20.25 19.62
C ASP A 128 16.97 20.76 18.55
N GLU A 129 16.73 19.98 17.49
CA GLU A 129 15.82 20.32 16.40
C GLU A 129 14.35 19.90 16.63
N GLY A 130 14.04 19.13 17.69
CA GLY A 130 12.69 18.63 17.95
C GLY A 130 12.64 17.23 18.58
N TRP A 131 11.69 16.41 18.13
CA TRP A 131 11.41 15.08 18.67
C TRP A 131 11.50 14.03 17.57
N TRP A 132 12.62 13.30 17.55
CA TRP A 132 12.86 12.30 16.53
C TRP A 132 12.23 10.96 16.92
N PHE A 133 11.21 10.57 16.18
CA PHE A 133 10.48 9.33 16.31
C PHE A 133 10.99 8.30 15.31
N ILE A 134 11.21 7.08 15.78
CA ILE A 134 11.58 5.95 14.93
C ILE A 134 10.96 4.62 15.39
N ALA A 135 10.45 3.84 14.44
CA ALA A 135 10.00 2.48 14.68
C ALA A 135 10.71 1.47 13.75
N VAL A 136 11.33 0.47 14.36
CA VAL A 136 12.01 -0.64 13.70
C VAL A 136 11.32 -1.93 14.12
N ARG A 137 10.90 -2.77 13.19
CA ARG A 137 10.24 -4.06 13.48
C ARG A 137 10.91 -5.18 12.71
N ASN A 138 11.36 -6.22 13.41
CA ASN A 138 12.08 -7.35 12.82
C ASN A 138 13.26 -6.91 11.93
N ASP A 139 14.07 -5.96 12.41
CA ASP A 139 15.21 -5.35 11.71
C ASP A 139 14.84 -4.49 10.49
N LEU A 140 13.56 -4.22 10.26
CA LEU A 140 13.07 -3.30 9.23
C LEU A 140 12.65 -1.98 9.84
N ILE A 141 13.26 -0.88 9.41
CA ILE A 141 12.73 0.47 9.67
C ILE A 141 11.39 0.57 8.91
N LEU A 142 10.32 0.94 9.61
CA LEU A 142 8.99 1.05 9.00
C LEU A 142 8.92 2.29 8.10
N SER A 143 8.15 2.20 7.01
CA SER A 143 8.29 3.08 5.85
C SER A 143 8.13 4.57 6.11
N GLU A 144 7.24 4.93 7.03
CA GLU A 144 6.95 6.31 7.40
C GLU A 144 7.36 6.63 8.84
N GLU A 145 8.10 5.73 9.49
CA GLU A 145 8.33 5.78 10.94
C GLU A 145 9.79 6.05 11.26
N ASP A 146 10.32 7.04 10.57
CA ASP A 146 11.56 7.77 10.83
C ASP A 146 11.17 9.22 10.59
N ILE A 147 10.70 9.95 11.60
CA ILE A 147 10.17 11.32 11.47
C ILE A 147 10.73 12.19 12.58
N LEU A 148 11.24 13.36 12.24
CA LEU A 148 11.54 14.43 13.20
C LEU A 148 10.35 15.39 13.30
N TYR A 149 9.56 15.25 14.36
CA TYR A 149 8.47 16.17 14.67
C TYR A 149 9.02 17.45 15.31
N LEU A 150 8.52 18.61 14.90
CA LEU A 150 8.87 19.88 15.55
C LEU A 150 8.05 20.11 16.84
N ASN A 151 6.93 19.39 16.99
CA ASN A 151 6.03 19.46 18.14
C ASN A 151 6.10 18.15 18.97
N GLU A 152 6.22 18.30 20.30
CA GLU A 152 6.26 17.18 21.26
C GLU A 152 4.98 16.34 21.24
N GLU A 153 3.80 16.98 21.15
CA GLU A 153 2.51 16.31 21.19
C GLU A 153 2.29 15.38 20.00
N ASP A 154 2.81 15.76 18.82
CA ASP A 154 2.72 14.96 17.61
C ASP A 154 3.62 13.72 17.70
N ALA A 155 4.86 13.88 18.17
CA ALA A 155 5.74 12.75 18.46
C ALA A 155 5.14 11.81 19.51
N LYS A 156 4.50 12.36 20.55
CA LYS A 156 3.85 11.60 21.60
C LYS A 156 2.64 10.82 21.06
N ARG A 157 1.85 11.43 20.18
CA ARG A 157 0.71 10.78 19.50
C ARG A 157 1.19 9.62 18.62
N ALA A 158 2.23 9.83 17.82
CA ALA A 158 2.84 8.79 16.99
C ALA A 158 3.38 7.63 17.84
N PHE A 159 4.06 7.94 18.94
CA PHE A 159 4.57 6.94 19.87
C PHE A 159 3.45 6.11 20.51
N PHE A 160 2.37 6.74 20.99
CA PHE A 160 1.23 6.02 21.56
C PHE A 160 0.48 5.16 20.54
N ALA A 161 0.33 5.65 19.30
CA ALA A 161 -0.24 4.87 18.21
C ALA A 161 0.58 3.59 17.97
N MET A 162 1.92 3.70 17.96
CA MET A 162 2.79 2.52 17.84
C MET A 162 2.77 1.62 19.08
N MET A 163 2.62 2.17 20.28
CA MET A 163 2.52 1.37 21.50
C MET A 163 1.31 0.44 21.53
N ALA A 164 0.27 0.72 20.74
CA ALA A 164 -0.89 -0.17 20.56
C ALA A 164 -0.54 -1.42 19.71
N VAL A 165 0.53 -1.37 18.92
CA VAL A 165 1.04 -2.52 18.18
C VAL A 165 1.77 -3.47 19.15
N PRO A 166 1.48 -4.78 19.15
CA PRO A 166 2.14 -5.73 20.05
C PRO A 166 3.59 -6.06 19.63
N ASP A 167 4.31 -6.69 20.55
CA ASP A 167 5.63 -7.31 20.34
C ASP A 167 6.83 -6.36 20.11
N TRP A 168 6.82 -5.19 20.75
CA TRP A 168 8.02 -4.35 20.85
C TRP A 168 9.04 -4.96 21.82
N GLY A 169 10.24 -5.26 21.33
CA GLY A 169 11.36 -5.70 22.16
C GLY A 169 11.97 -4.58 23.00
N ARG A 170 11.91 -3.35 22.48
CA ARG A 170 12.41 -2.14 23.13
C ARG A 170 11.42 -0.98 22.94
N LYS A 171 11.20 -0.21 24.00
CA LYS A 171 10.35 0.98 23.99
C LYS A 171 11.16 2.10 24.61
N ILE A 172 11.45 3.15 23.84
CA ILE A 172 12.32 4.24 24.27
C ILE A 172 11.50 5.53 24.24
N ALA A 173 11.46 6.24 25.35
CA ALA A 173 10.83 7.54 25.43
C ALA A 173 11.54 8.40 26.48
N PRO A 174 11.46 9.73 26.39
CA PRO A 174 11.98 10.63 27.41
C PRO A 174 11.35 10.36 28.77
N ALA A 175 12.15 10.40 29.85
CA ALA A 175 11.66 10.04 31.18
C ALA A 175 10.56 11.00 31.68
N SER A 176 10.55 12.22 31.17
CA SER A 176 9.52 13.25 31.43
C SER A 176 8.12 12.83 30.99
N TRP A 177 7.98 11.87 30.06
CA TRP A 177 6.68 11.40 29.61
C TRP A 177 6.00 10.41 30.57
N GLU A 178 6.74 9.87 31.55
CA GLU A 178 6.25 8.96 32.60
C GLU A 178 5.48 7.74 32.05
N ILE A 179 5.89 7.22 30.88
CA ILE A 179 5.24 6.07 30.24
C ILE A 179 5.76 4.76 30.84
N GLU A 180 4.85 3.89 31.26
CA GLU A 180 5.22 2.59 31.83
C GLU A 180 5.88 1.68 30.78
N GLY A 181 6.99 1.03 31.17
CA GLY A 181 7.68 0.06 30.33
C GLY A 181 8.56 0.67 29.23
N THR A 182 8.80 1.99 29.26
CA THR A 182 9.81 2.65 28.43
C THR A 182 11.14 2.79 29.17
N GLU A 183 12.23 2.81 28.43
CA GLU A 183 13.56 3.20 28.93
C GLU A 183 14.00 4.52 28.29
N GLU A 184 14.79 5.31 29.00
CA GLU A 184 15.40 6.52 28.45
C GLU A 184 16.81 6.20 27.97
N ILE A 185 17.09 6.44 26.69
CA ILE A 185 18.40 6.23 26.08
C ILE A 185 18.94 7.54 25.54
N ASP A 186 20.17 7.86 25.94
CA ASP A 186 20.90 9.03 25.47
C ASP A 186 21.38 8.83 24.03
N LEU A 187 20.78 9.57 23.09
CA LEU A 187 21.08 9.50 21.66
C LEU A 187 22.57 9.77 21.36
N TRP A 188 23.18 10.73 22.07
CA TRP A 188 24.59 11.10 21.90
C TRP A 188 25.54 9.99 22.32
N LYS A 189 25.10 9.05 23.16
CA LYS A 189 25.90 7.86 23.54
C LYS A 189 25.81 6.74 22.52
N ILE A 190 24.70 6.59 21.81
CA ILE A 190 24.52 5.51 20.83
C ILE A 190 25.02 5.91 19.43
N LEU A 191 24.82 7.17 19.01
CA LEU A 191 25.32 7.69 17.74
C LEU A 191 26.74 8.27 17.86
N LYS A 192 27.69 7.43 18.26
CA LYS A 192 29.13 7.81 18.30
C LYS A 192 29.80 7.77 16.94
N ASN A 193 29.32 6.90 16.05
CA ASN A 193 29.80 6.75 14.70
C ASN A 193 28.63 6.95 13.72
N PRO A 194 28.86 7.59 12.57
CA PRO A 194 27.81 7.91 11.59
C PRO A 194 27.16 6.70 10.90
N GLY A 195 27.55 5.47 11.22
CA GLY A 195 27.14 4.29 10.47
C GLY A 195 27.69 4.29 9.03
N MET A 196 27.38 3.22 8.29
CA MET A 196 27.84 3.04 6.91
C MET A 196 26.84 3.56 5.86
N SER A 197 25.57 3.69 6.23
CA SER A 197 24.51 4.14 5.32
C SER A 197 24.55 5.66 5.16
N LYS A 198 24.87 6.11 3.95
CA LYS A 198 24.95 7.53 3.58
C LYS A 198 24.12 7.83 2.35
N LEU A 199 23.52 9.01 2.32
CA LEU A 199 22.74 9.48 1.18
C LEU A 199 23.64 9.65 -0.04
N MET A 200 23.15 9.24 -1.19
CA MET A 200 23.77 9.36 -2.49
C MET A 200 22.72 9.72 -3.54
N HIS A 201 23.15 10.32 -4.64
CA HIS A 201 22.21 10.73 -5.69
C HIS A 201 21.56 9.53 -6.37
N ILE A 202 20.26 9.62 -6.56
CA ILE A 202 19.53 8.74 -7.46
C ILE A 202 20.03 9.07 -8.86
N SER A 203 20.65 8.10 -9.54
CA SER A 203 21.24 8.36 -10.84
C SER A 203 20.17 8.74 -11.86
N LYS A 204 20.12 10.03 -12.24
CA LYS A 204 19.40 10.49 -13.42
C LYS A 204 20.24 10.11 -14.64
N SER A 205 19.95 8.97 -15.27
CA SER A 205 20.10 8.69 -16.71
C SER A 205 20.36 7.20 -16.98
N GLY A 206 19.62 6.66 -17.94
CA GLY A 206 20.11 5.56 -18.79
C GLY A 206 21.35 6.00 -19.59
N SER A 207 22.52 6.01 -18.95
CA SER A 207 23.80 6.27 -19.59
C SER A 207 24.80 5.20 -19.18
N LYS A 208 24.76 4.07 -19.90
CA LYS A 208 25.90 3.16 -19.98
C LYS A 208 27.01 3.81 -20.82
N THR A 209 27.67 4.82 -20.27
CA THR A 209 28.96 5.29 -20.79
C THR A 209 29.94 5.49 -19.65
N LYS A 210 30.77 4.48 -19.42
CA LYS A 210 32.24 4.56 -19.22
C LYS A 210 32.76 3.22 -18.71
N LEU A 211 33.16 2.34 -19.63
CA LEU A 211 34.23 1.35 -19.42
C LEU A 211 34.63 0.62 -20.72
N ILE A 212 34.99 1.36 -21.78
CA ILE A 212 35.86 0.82 -22.84
C ILE A 212 36.89 1.89 -23.20
N ALA A 213 37.92 2.02 -22.37
CA ALA A 213 39.10 2.83 -22.68
C ALA A 213 40.38 2.11 -22.25
N ILE A 214 40.50 0.81 -22.58
CA ILE A 214 41.78 0.06 -22.47
C ILE A 214 42.04 -0.81 -23.72
N GLY A 215 41.00 -1.20 -24.50
CA GLY A 215 41.17 -2.07 -25.67
C GLY A 215 41.64 -1.39 -26.98
N ALA A 216 41.42 -0.09 -27.16
CA ALA A 216 41.71 0.60 -28.44
C ALA A 216 43.19 0.97 -28.62
N GLY A 217 43.97 1.11 -27.54
CA GLY A 217 45.39 1.45 -27.61
C GLY A 217 46.27 0.28 -28.07
N LEU A 218 45.93 -0.95 -27.69
CA LEU A 218 46.69 -2.15 -28.04
C LEU A 218 46.45 -2.61 -29.48
N LEU A 219 45.27 -2.34 -30.04
CA LEU A 219 44.92 -2.74 -31.41
C LEU A 219 45.59 -1.83 -32.45
N VAL A 220 45.73 -0.53 -32.16
CA VAL A 220 46.49 0.41 -33.01
C VAL A 220 48.00 0.12 -32.95
N LEU A 221 48.54 -0.24 -31.78
CA LEU A 221 49.94 -0.68 -31.64
C LEU A 221 50.22 -2.01 -32.36
N PHE A 222 49.28 -2.96 -32.35
CA PHE A 222 49.42 -4.25 -33.05
C PHE A 222 49.30 -4.12 -34.57
N VAL A 223 48.40 -3.27 -35.08
CA VAL A 223 48.25 -3.00 -36.52
C VAL A 223 49.43 -2.17 -37.05
N GLY A 224 49.94 -1.21 -36.27
CA GLY A 224 51.16 -0.47 -36.60
C GLY A 224 52.42 -1.36 -36.70
N TYR A 225 52.54 -2.35 -35.82
CA TYR A 225 53.67 -3.31 -35.83
C TYR A 225 53.62 -4.29 -37.02
N LYS A 226 52.42 -4.68 -37.47
CA LYS A 226 52.24 -5.57 -38.63
C LYS A 226 52.45 -4.89 -40.00
N LEU A 227 52.26 -3.58 -40.10
CA LEU A 227 52.48 -2.82 -41.34
C LEU A 227 53.96 -2.57 -41.67
N LEU A 228 54.86 -2.61 -40.68
CA LEU A 228 56.31 -2.41 -40.89
C LEU A 228 57.09 -3.71 -41.19
N SER A 229 56.47 -4.89 -41.04
CA SER A 229 57.15 -6.19 -41.19
C SER A 229 56.84 -6.95 -42.49
N GLY A 230 56.07 -6.37 -43.41
CA GLY A 230 55.53 -7.05 -44.60
C GLY A 230 56.16 -6.70 -45.96
N ILE A 231 57.31 -6.02 -46.02
CA ILE A 231 57.88 -5.51 -47.29
C ILE A 231 58.62 -6.60 -48.11
N PHE A 232 58.78 -7.82 -47.61
CA PHE A 232 59.38 -8.91 -48.37
C PHE A 232 58.38 -10.07 -48.44
N PHE A 233 57.77 -10.30 -49.61
CA PHE A 233 57.42 -11.60 -50.23
C PHE A 233 56.33 -11.41 -51.31
N PRO A 234 56.60 -11.69 -52.60
CA PRO A 234 55.63 -11.48 -53.67
C PRO A 234 54.62 -12.64 -53.82
N GLU A 235 53.39 -12.21 -54.10
CA GLU A 235 52.21 -12.84 -54.71
C GLU A 235 52.09 -14.38 -54.82
N LYS A 236 51.00 -14.90 -54.25
CA LYS A 236 50.18 -15.94 -54.89
C LYS A 236 48.72 -15.50 -54.89
N LYS A 237 48.19 -15.18 -56.08
CA LYS A 237 46.76 -14.99 -56.33
C LYS A 237 46.08 -16.36 -56.38
N PRO A 238 44.92 -16.53 -55.72
CA PRO A 238 43.83 -17.19 -56.43
C PRO A 238 42.44 -16.59 -56.15
N VAL A 239 41.72 -16.43 -57.28
CA VAL A 239 40.28 -16.60 -57.48
C VAL A 239 39.34 -15.69 -56.69
N VAL A 240 38.93 -14.60 -57.36
CA VAL A 240 37.74 -13.81 -57.02
C VAL A 240 36.50 -14.63 -57.30
N ARG A 241 35.79 -15.06 -56.25
CA ARG A 241 34.36 -15.36 -56.35
C ARG A 241 33.64 -14.03 -56.19
N PRO A 242 32.70 -13.64 -57.07
CA PRO A 242 31.86 -12.50 -56.80
C PRO A 242 31.02 -12.84 -55.56
N LEU A 243 31.38 -12.25 -54.42
CA LEU A 243 30.47 -12.15 -53.29
C LEU A 243 29.35 -11.23 -53.76
N THR A 244 28.18 -11.82 -53.96
CA THR A 244 26.91 -11.11 -53.98
C THR A 244 26.96 -10.06 -52.86
N PRO A 245 26.63 -8.78 -53.10
CA PRO A 245 26.43 -7.85 -52.00
C PRO A 245 25.45 -8.53 -51.06
N LEU A 246 25.89 -8.84 -49.83
CA LEU A 246 24.95 -9.13 -48.77
C LEU A 246 23.99 -7.93 -48.78
N PRO A 247 22.66 -8.17 -48.90
CA PRO A 247 21.74 -7.08 -48.69
C PRO A 247 22.14 -6.43 -47.38
N PHE A 248 22.25 -5.11 -47.39
CA PHE A 248 22.15 -4.37 -46.15
C PHE A 248 20.82 -4.81 -45.55
N THR A 249 20.87 -5.80 -44.66
CA THR A 249 19.89 -5.87 -43.60
C THR A 249 20.11 -4.55 -42.90
N GLN A 250 19.31 -3.56 -43.25
CA GLN A 250 18.90 -2.59 -42.27
C GLN A 250 18.47 -3.48 -41.12
N GLU A 251 19.31 -3.51 -40.08
CA GLU A 251 18.85 -3.90 -38.77
C GLU A 251 17.76 -2.87 -38.52
N GLU A 252 16.54 -3.25 -38.91
CA GLU A 252 15.32 -2.60 -38.52
C GLU A 252 15.46 -2.56 -37.02
N GLU A 253 15.80 -1.37 -36.53
CA GLU A 253 15.91 -1.07 -35.13
C GLU A 253 14.58 -1.58 -34.58
N ALA A 254 14.65 -2.75 -33.93
CA ALA A 254 13.47 -3.38 -33.41
C ALA A 254 12.82 -2.29 -32.57
N PRO A 255 11.55 -1.94 -32.83
CA PRO A 255 10.90 -0.87 -32.11
C PRO A 255 11.19 -1.11 -30.63
N PRO A 256 11.59 -0.07 -29.87
CA PRO A 256 12.04 -0.23 -28.50
C PRO A 256 11.10 -1.20 -27.83
N GLN A 257 11.63 -2.35 -27.39
CA GLN A 257 10.83 -3.36 -26.72
C GLN A 257 10.14 -2.62 -25.58
N GLN A 258 8.85 -2.36 -25.75
CA GLN A 258 8.03 -1.76 -24.74
C GLN A 258 8.19 -2.69 -23.54
N GLU A 259 8.79 -2.20 -22.46
CA GLU A 259 8.82 -2.94 -21.21
C GLU A 259 7.38 -3.28 -20.87
N GLU A 260 7.07 -4.57 -20.96
CA GLU A 260 5.76 -5.10 -20.63
C GLU A 260 5.56 -4.85 -19.14
N VAL A 261 4.78 -3.81 -18.79
CA VAL A 261 4.38 -3.55 -17.40
C VAL A 261 3.47 -4.69 -16.99
N ILE A 262 4.04 -5.67 -16.30
CA ILE A 262 3.30 -6.82 -15.78
C ILE A 262 2.66 -6.40 -14.47
N VAL A 263 1.42 -5.93 -14.55
CA VAL A 263 0.61 -5.66 -13.36
C VAL A 263 0.22 -7.00 -12.74
N HIS A 264 0.75 -7.31 -11.56
CA HIS A 264 0.40 -8.54 -10.86
C HIS A 264 -1.00 -8.42 -10.22
N PRO A 265 -1.82 -9.50 -10.22
CA PRO A 265 -3.17 -9.43 -9.64
C PRO A 265 -3.22 -9.05 -8.15
N TRP A 266 -2.11 -9.24 -7.42
CA TRP A 266 -1.99 -8.99 -5.98
C TRP A 266 -1.41 -7.61 -5.62
N GLU A 267 -1.23 -6.72 -6.59
CA GLU A 267 -0.78 -5.34 -6.36
C GLU A 267 -1.92 -4.42 -5.90
N HIS A 268 -3.16 -4.75 -6.25
CA HIS A 268 -4.35 -3.96 -5.93
C HIS A 268 -5.41 -4.79 -5.20
N LEU A 269 -5.01 -5.45 -4.11
CA LEU A 269 -5.94 -6.25 -3.31
C LEU A 269 -6.74 -5.34 -2.39
N VAL A 270 -8.06 -5.55 -2.33
CA VAL A 270 -8.92 -4.85 -1.39
C VAL A 270 -8.52 -5.21 0.04
N VAL A 271 -8.38 -4.22 0.93
CA VAL A 271 -8.11 -4.47 2.34
C VAL A 271 -9.32 -5.18 2.97
N THR A 272 -9.12 -6.44 3.35
CA THR A 272 -10.19 -7.34 3.84
C THR A 272 -10.98 -6.76 4.99
N GLU A 273 -10.30 -6.23 6.01
CA GLU A 273 -10.94 -5.66 7.20
C GLU A 273 -11.85 -4.48 6.85
N ALA A 274 -11.35 -3.55 6.02
CA ALA A 274 -12.12 -2.39 5.58
C ALA A 274 -13.37 -2.81 4.79
N LEU A 275 -13.26 -3.83 3.93
CA LEU A 275 -14.40 -4.36 3.18
C LEU A 275 -15.43 -5.03 4.10
N LEU A 276 -15.00 -5.92 5.01
CA LEU A 276 -15.91 -6.60 5.94
C LEU A 276 -16.69 -5.58 6.78
N ASN A 277 -15.99 -4.62 7.40
CA ASN A 277 -16.61 -3.62 8.27
C ASN A 277 -17.61 -2.73 7.50
N ARG A 278 -17.25 -2.28 6.30
CA ARG A 278 -18.13 -1.47 5.45
C ARG A 278 -19.34 -2.25 4.96
N CYS A 279 -19.15 -3.49 4.52
CA CYS A 279 -20.24 -4.35 4.09
C CYS A 279 -21.19 -4.70 5.23
N GLN A 280 -20.68 -4.94 6.43
CA GLN A 280 -21.50 -5.19 7.60
C GLN A 280 -22.35 -3.97 7.95
N ALA A 281 -21.74 -2.79 8.05
CA ALA A 281 -22.45 -1.55 8.36
C ALA A 281 -23.54 -1.24 7.31
N ALA A 282 -23.19 -1.32 6.03
CA ALA A 282 -24.11 -1.07 4.92
C ALA A 282 -25.26 -2.09 4.88
N ALA A 283 -24.99 -3.37 5.14
CA ALA A 283 -26.03 -4.40 5.19
C ALA A 283 -26.99 -4.21 6.37
N MET A 284 -26.47 -3.81 7.54
CA MET A 284 -27.32 -3.48 8.69
C MET A 284 -28.19 -2.27 8.42
N GLN A 285 -27.66 -1.24 7.75
CA GLN A 285 -28.43 -0.08 7.32
C GLN A 285 -29.53 -0.47 6.31
N MET A 286 -29.20 -1.28 5.29
CA MET A 286 -30.16 -1.76 4.30
C MET A 286 -31.33 -2.54 4.93
N LYS A 287 -31.05 -3.33 5.96
CA LYS A 287 -32.08 -4.09 6.70
C LYS A 287 -33.07 -3.23 7.47
N THR A 288 -32.77 -1.95 7.72
CA THR A 288 -33.72 -1.04 8.38
C THR A 288 -34.83 -0.57 7.44
N ILE A 289 -34.64 -0.73 6.12
CA ILE A 289 -35.60 -0.34 5.11
C ILE A 289 -36.72 -1.37 5.05
N VAL A 290 -37.95 -0.93 5.31
CA VAL A 290 -39.15 -1.75 5.21
C VAL A 290 -40.10 -1.09 4.23
N VAL A 291 -40.42 -1.80 3.15
CA VAL A 291 -41.36 -1.32 2.15
C VAL A 291 -42.60 -2.22 2.14
N PRO A 292 -43.80 -1.69 2.47
CA PRO A 292 -45.02 -2.48 2.48
C PRO A 292 -45.29 -3.17 1.13
N GLY A 293 -45.45 -4.50 1.17
CA GLY A 293 -45.76 -5.31 0.00
C GLY A 293 -44.58 -5.60 -0.93
N TRP A 294 -43.38 -5.16 -0.57
CA TRP A 294 -42.15 -5.51 -1.26
C TRP A 294 -41.26 -6.39 -0.38
N GLU A 295 -40.61 -7.36 -1.00
CA GLU A 295 -39.66 -8.24 -0.32
C GLU A 295 -38.25 -7.97 -0.84
N MET A 296 -37.32 -7.78 0.09
CA MET A 296 -35.89 -7.70 -0.17
C MET A 296 -35.31 -9.12 -0.33
N GLY A 297 -34.55 -9.32 -1.40
CA GLY A 297 -33.79 -10.53 -1.65
C GLY A 297 -32.47 -10.54 -0.88
N ASN A 298 -31.53 -11.36 -1.34
CA ASN A 298 -30.19 -11.35 -0.76
C ASN A 298 -29.51 -10.00 -0.98
N ILE A 299 -28.68 -9.62 -0.01
CA ILE A 299 -27.83 -8.44 -0.06
C ILE A 299 -26.45 -8.91 -0.55
N SER A 300 -25.99 -8.40 -1.69
CA SER A 300 -24.65 -8.68 -2.23
C SER A 300 -23.78 -7.46 -2.01
N CYS A 301 -22.62 -7.64 -1.38
CA CYS A 301 -21.67 -6.57 -1.13
C CYS A 301 -20.30 -6.92 -1.70
N THR A 302 -19.77 -6.02 -2.51
CA THR A 302 -18.44 -6.11 -3.12
C THR A 302 -17.70 -4.79 -2.89
N ALA A 303 -16.46 -4.68 -3.37
CA ALA A 303 -15.71 -3.44 -3.28
C ALA A 303 -16.37 -2.24 -3.99
N SER A 304 -17.27 -2.48 -4.95
CA SER A 304 -18.01 -1.42 -5.65
C SER A 304 -19.23 -0.92 -4.88
N GLY A 305 -19.62 -1.57 -3.78
CA GLY A 305 -20.81 -1.23 -3.03
C GLY A 305 -21.73 -2.41 -2.77
N LEU A 306 -22.87 -2.09 -2.20
CA LEU A 306 -23.90 -3.05 -1.84
C LEU A 306 -25.04 -2.98 -2.85
N SER A 307 -25.59 -4.12 -3.23
CA SER A 307 -26.76 -4.22 -4.09
C SER A 307 -27.73 -5.29 -3.58
N THR A 308 -29.02 -5.07 -3.80
CA THR A 308 -30.06 -6.05 -3.47
C THR A 308 -31.24 -5.94 -4.40
N ALA A 309 -31.83 -7.08 -4.75
CA ALA A 309 -33.03 -7.13 -5.59
C ALA A 309 -34.27 -7.11 -4.71
N TRP A 310 -35.24 -6.27 -5.07
CA TRP A 310 -36.54 -6.16 -4.42
C TRP A 310 -37.64 -6.59 -5.36
N THR A 311 -38.62 -7.32 -4.84
CA THR A 311 -39.78 -7.80 -5.64
C THR A 311 -41.09 -7.45 -4.96
N MET A 312 -42.00 -6.85 -5.70
CA MET A 312 -43.34 -6.54 -5.23
C MET A 312 -44.22 -7.79 -5.17
N LYS A 313 -44.72 -8.13 -3.97
CA LYS A 313 -45.71 -9.19 -3.75
C LYS A 313 -47.13 -8.64 -3.82
N TRP A 314 -47.34 -7.45 -3.29
CA TRP A 314 -48.61 -6.73 -3.32
C TRP A 314 -48.36 -5.22 -3.15
N GLY A 315 -49.37 -4.39 -3.36
CA GLY A 315 -49.22 -2.93 -3.27
C GLY A 315 -48.90 -2.27 -4.61
N ASN A 316 -48.14 -1.17 -4.58
CA ASN A 316 -47.80 -0.39 -5.77
C ASN A 316 -46.40 0.22 -5.67
N LEU A 317 -45.90 0.73 -6.81
CA LEU A 317 -44.59 1.37 -6.91
C LEU A 317 -44.46 2.66 -6.08
N GLY A 318 -45.56 3.37 -5.81
CA GLY A 318 -45.55 4.58 -5.00
C GLY A 318 -45.11 4.33 -3.56
N PHE A 319 -45.48 3.19 -2.97
CA PHE A 319 -44.99 2.80 -1.63
C PHE A 319 -43.47 2.60 -1.61
N PHE A 320 -42.92 2.05 -2.68
CA PHE A 320 -41.48 1.88 -2.83
C PHE A 320 -40.78 3.23 -2.92
N LYS A 321 -41.18 4.10 -3.86
CA LYS A 321 -40.57 5.43 -4.02
C LYS A 321 -40.62 6.25 -2.72
N ARG A 322 -41.80 6.28 -2.08
CA ARG A 322 -41.99 7.02 -0.84
C ARG A 322 -41.12 6.50 0.31
N ALA A 323 -40.97 5.19 0.46
CA ALA A 323 -40.12 4.64 1.49
C ALA A 323 -38.67 5.13 1.33
N PHE A 324 -38.13 5.10 0.11
CA PHE A 324 -36.77 5.55 -0.17
C PHE A 324 -36.58 7.06 0.01
N GLU A 325 -37.61 7.87 -0.27
CA GLU A 325 -37.64 9.30 0.07
C GLU A 325 -37.66 9.54 1.59
N GLU A 326 -38.41 8.74 2.35
CA GLU A 326 -38.52 8.87 3.81
C GLU A 326 -37.26 8.41 4.56
N TYR A 327 -36.63 7.30 4.13
CA TYR A 327 -35.40 6.80 4.77
C TYR A 327 -34.19 7.72 4.50
N ASN A 328 -34.15 8.37 3.34
CA ASN A 328 -33.13 9.37 2.96
C ASN A 328 -31.69 9.00 3.35
N ILE A 329 -31.28 7.77 3.01
CA ILE A 329 -29.94 7.28 3.30
C ILE A 329 -28.95 7.82 2.26
N ASN A 330 -27.85 8.42 2.72
CA ASN A 330 -26.79 8.91 1.85
C ASN A 330 -26.19 7.78 0.99
N GLY A 331 -26.07 8.02 -0.32
CA GLY A 331 -25.50 7.06 -1.27
C GLY A 331 -26.44 5.91 -1.65
N LEU A 332 -27.69 5.94 -1.21
CA LEU A 332 -28.74 4.99 -1.61
C LEU A 332 -29.34 5.41 -2.95
N ASP A 333 -29.41 4.48 -3.89
CA ASP A 333 -30.05 4.67 -5.19
C ASP A 333 -30.82 3.41 -5.59
N TYR A 334 -31.75 3.53 -6.53
CA TYR A 334 -32.52 2.39 -7.03
C TYR A 334 -32.88 2.52 -8.51
N VAL A 335 -32.95 1.38 -9.18
CA VAL A 335 -33.44 1.25 -10.56
C VAL A 335 -34.62 0.30 -10.56
N VAL A 336 -35.74 0.76 -11.12
CA VAL A 336 -36.97 -0.02 -11.24
C VAL A 336 -37.04 -0.64 -12.63
N ASP A 337 -37.51 -1.87 -12.71
CA ASP A 337 -37.73 -2.55 -13.99
C ASP A 337 -38.91 -1.95 -14.78
N ASP A 338 -39.00 -2.27 -16.07
CA ASP A 338 -40.08 -1.77 -16.94
C ASP A 338 -41.48 -2.19 -16.45
N SER A 339 -41.58 -3.28 -15.68
CA SER A 339 -42.85 -3.76 -15.13
C SER A 339 -43.31 -2.99 -13.89
N GLY A 340 -42.41 -2.26 -13.23
CA GLY A 340 -42.66 -1.59 -11.96
C GLY A 340 -42.84 -2.54 -10.78
N LYS A 341 -42.46 -3.81 -10.92
CA LYS A 341 -42.65 -4.88 -9.91
C LYS A 341 -41.34 -5.44 -9.37
N ALA A 342 -40.22 -5.08 -9.97
CA ALA A 342 -38.90 -5.40 -9.48
C ALA A 342 -38.04 -4.13 -9.42
N ALA A 343 -37.13 -4.08 -8.46
CA ALA A 343 -36.16 -3.02 -8.36
C ALA A 343 -34.81 -3.58 -7.94
N VAL A 344 -33.73 -2.96 -8.41
CA VAL A 344 -32.39 -3.16 -7.87
C VAL A 344 -32.05 -1.93 -7.06
N VAL A 345 -31.72 -2.14 -5.79
CA VAL A 345 -31.32 -1.09 -4.86
C VAL A 345 -29.83 -1.21 -4.66
N SER A 346 -29.13 -0.08 -4.71
CA SER A 346 -27.69 0.03 -4.52
C SER A 346 -27.37 1.03 -3.43
N LEU A 347 -26.36 0.74 -2.63
CA LEU A 347 -25.84 1.61 -1.58
C LEU A 347 -24.33 1.75 -1.74
N ALA A 348 -23.87 2.99 -1.92
CA ALA A 348 -22.45 3.31 -1.97
C ALA A 348 -21.82 3.12 -0.58
N ILE A 349 -20.69 2.41 -0.52
CA ILE A 349 -19.95 2.15 0.73
C ILE A 349 -18.63 2.94 0.82
N GLY A 350 -18.44 3.91 -0.09
CA GLY A 350 -17.23 4.69 -0.26
C GLY A 350 -16.06 3.89 -0.84
N GLU A 351 -14.95 4.58 -1.12
CA GLU A 351 -13.72 3.95 -1.61
C GLU A 351 -13.07 3.11 -0.50
N ILE A 352 -12.71 1.86 -0.85
CA ILE A 352 -12.07 0.92 0.07
C ILE A 352 -10.57 0.94 -0.22
N PRO A 353 -9.71 1.06 0.81
CA PRO A 353 -8.27 1.03 0.61
C PRO A 353 -7.84 -0.28 -0.03
N VAL A 354 -6.84 -0.18 -0.90
CA VAL A 354 -6.17 -1.32 -1.52
C VAL A 354 -4.78 -1.49 -0.91
N ARG A 355 -4.25 -2.71 -0.96
CA ARG A 355 -2.91 -3.06 -0.53
C ARG A 355 -2.24 -3.95 -1.55
N SER A 356 -0.93 -3.83 -1.66
CA SER A 356 -0.10 -4.81 -2.37
C SER A 356 0.38 -5.87 -1.38
N GLN A 357 0.18 -7.15 -1.71
CA GLN A 357 0.71 -8.24 -0.89
C GLN A 357 1.06 -9.45 -1.75
N ALA A 358 2.35 -9.71 -1.90
CA ALA A 358 2.82 -10.87 -2.65
C ALA A 358 2.36 -12.20 -2.00
N PRO A 359 1.94 -13.18 -2.79
CA PRO A 359 1.59 -14.51 -2.30
C PRO A 359 2.83 -15.21 -1.72
N LYS A 360 2.65 -15.97 -0.63
CA LYS A 360 3.75 -16.72 0.03
C LYS A 360 3.47 -18.21 0.17
N MET A 361 2.25 -18.66 -0.11
CA MET A 361 1.81 -20.04 0.08
C MET A 361 1.50 -20.71 -1.25
N ARG A 362 1.90 -21.97 -1.41
CA ARG A 362 1.55 -22.80 -2.57
C ARG A 362 0.09 -23.22 -2.48
N LEU A 363 -0.53 -23.56 -3.62
CA LEU A 363 -1.94 -23.99 -3.64
C LEU A 363 -2.22 -25.19 -2.73
N TYR A 364 -1.31 -26.15 -2.62
CA TYR A 364 -1.49 -27.31 -1.73
C TYR A 364 -1.50 -26.89 -0.25
N GLU A 365 -0.67 -25.92 0.15
CA GLU A 365 -0.59 -25.40 1.52
C GLU A 365 -1.87 -24.63 1.86
N ILE A 366 -2.33 -23.78 0.94
CA ILE A 366 -3.59 -23.03 1.08
C ILE A 366 -4.77 -24.00 1.25
N ARG A 367 -4.84 -25.04 0.40
CA ARG A 367 -5.90 -26.05 0.44
C ARG A 367 -5.88 -26.83 1.76
N GLU A 368 -4.71 -27.27 2.20
CA GLU A 368 -4.52 -28.00 3.45
C GLU A 368 -4.95 -27.16 4.66
N GLU A 369 -4.44 -25.93 4.77
CA GLU A 369 -4.76 -25.02 5.87
C GLU A 369 -6.25 -24.66 5.92
N LEU A 370 -6.87 -24.29 4.79
CA LEU A 370 -8.31 -24.04 4.73
C LEU A 370 -9.11 -25.28 5.11
N THR A 371 -8.71 -26.46 4.63
CA THR A 371 -9.39 -27.72 4.98
C THR A 371 -9.29 -28.00 6.48
N ASN A 372 -8.11 -27.83 7.08
CA ASN A 372 -7.89 -28.07 8.51
C ASN A 372 -8.71 -27.11 9.37
N ILE A 373 -8.73 -25.81 9.05
CA ILE A 373 -9.51 -24.80 9.77
C ILE A 373 -11.00 -25.14 9.75
N PHE A 374 -11.54 -25.42 8.55
CA PHE A 374 -12.97 -25.66 8.38
C PHE A 374 -13.41 -27.02 8.95
N GLN A 375 -12.55 -28.04 8.92
CA GLN A 375 -12.80 -29.31 9.60
C GLN A 375 -12.81 -29.16 11.12
N ALA A 376 -11.88 -28.37 11.69
CA ALA A 376 -11.80 -28.15 13.13
C ALA A 376 -13.06 -27.50 13.71
N ILE A 377 -13.72 -26.63 12.94
CA ILE A 377 -14.99 -25.98 13.32
C ILE A 377 -16.23 -26.69 12.75
N ASN A 378 -16.06 -27.84 12.10
CA ASN A 378 -17.12 -28.64 11.47
C ASN A 378 -18.01 -27.84 10.50
N MET A 379 -17.40 -27.02 9.64
CA MET A 379 -18.09 -26.23 8.62
C MET A 379 -17.69 -26.67 7.21
N PRO A 380 -18.63 -26.72 6.25
CA PRO A 380 -18.31 -27.02 4.87
C PRO A 380 -17.63 -25.83 4.18
N ILE A 381 -16.65 -26.11 3.33
CA ILE A 381 -16.01 -25.14 2.43
C ILE A 381 -15.92 -25.74 1.02
N SER A 382 -16.20 -24.93 0.01
CA SER A 382 -15.95 -25.26 -1.39
C SER A 382 -14.62 -24.65 -1.81
N LEU A 383 -13.73 -25.45 -2.38
CA LEU A 383 -12.43 -25.02 -2.88
C LEU A 383 -12.30 -25.42 -4.35
N ARG A 384 -11.92 -24.48 -5.22
CA ARG A 384 -11.60 -24.73 -6.62
C ARG A 384 -10.27 -24.11 -6.98
N GLU A 385 -9.46 -24.84 -7.73
CA GLU A 385 -8.23 -24.32 -8.31
C GLU A 385 -8.56 -23.73 -9.68
N GLU A 386 -8.10 -22.51 -9.90
CA GLU A 386 -8.32 -21.77 -11.12
C GLU A 386 -7.02 -21.13 -11.59
N GLN A 387 -6.98 -20.80 -12.86
CA GLN A 387 -5.85 -20.13 -13.50
C GLN A 387 -6.35 -18.82 -14.11
N ARG A 388 -5.77 -17.70 -13.68
CA ARG A 388 -6.05 -16.37 -14.24
C ARG A 388 -4.98 -16.04 -15.26
N ALA A 389 -5.35 -16.04 -16.53
CA ALA A 389 -4.53 -15.46 -17.59
C ALA A 389 -4.62 -13.93 -17.49
N VAL A 390 -3.50 -13.27 -17.25
CA VAL A 390 -3.40 -11.81 -17.43
C VAL A 390 -2.91 -11.56 -18.85
N GLN A 391 -3.71 -10.80 -19.62
CA GLN A 391 -3.30 -10.37 -20.94
C GLN A 391 -2.23 -9.29 -20.78
N LEU A 392 -1.16 -9.43 -21.56
CA LEU A 392 -0.16 -8.38 -21.69
C LEU A 392 -0.82 -7.23 -22.44
N ASN A 393 -0.94 -6.08 -21.77
CA ASN A 393 -1.36 -4.84 -22.40
C ASN A 393 -0.10 -4.05 -22.75
N ASP A 394 -0.10 -3.36 -23.89
CA ASP A 394 0.94 -2.38 -24.15
C ASP A 394 0.78 -1.15 -23.22
N ALA A 395 1.79 -0.27 -23.22
CA ALA A 395 1.79 0.96 -22.41
C ALA A 395 0.58 1.91 -22.68
N ASN A 396 -0.19 1.66 -23.74
CA ASN A 396 -1.37 2.45 -24.12
C ASN A 396 -2.69 1.73 -23.79
N GLY A 397 -2.66 0.59 -23.09
CA GLY A 397 -3.85 -0.17 -22.72
C GLY A 397 -4.50 -0.93 -23.88
N LEU A 398 -3.81 -1.09 -25.01
CA LEU A 398 -4.27 -1.85 -26.16
C LEU A 398 -3.75 -3.29 -26.09
N ALA A 399 -4.56 -4.23 -26.58
CA ALA A 399 -4.18 -5.64 -26.64
C ALA A 399 -2.97 -5.85 -27.56
N VAL A 400 -1.91 -6.46 -27.04
CA VAL A 400 -0.69 -6.75 -27.79
C VAL A 400 -1.02 -7.65 -28.99
N SER A 401 -0.49 -7.27 -30.16
CA SER A 401 -0.56 -7.89 -31.50
C SER A 401 -0.76 -9.43 -31.53
N PRO A 402 -1.36 -10.04 -32.60
CA PRO A 402 -1.65 -11.48 -32.69
C PRO A 402 -0.46 -12.46 -32.52
N ASN A 403 0.77 -11.96 -32.42
CA ASN A 403 1.98 -12.71 -32.12
C ASN A 403 2.48 -12.52 -30.66
N ALA A 404 1.62 -12.07 -29.74
CA ALA A 404 1.95 -11.79 -28.34
C ALA A 404 2.58 -13.00 -27.60
N PRO A 405 3.46 -12.76 -26.60
CA PRO A 405 3.92 -13.81 -25.69
C PRO A 405 2.73 -14.49 -25.01
N ARG A 406 2.92 -15.75 -24.61
CA ARG A 406 1.85 -16.52 -23.92
C ARG A 406 1.35 -15.72 -22.71
N PRO A 407 0.02 -15.62 -22.49
CA PRO A 407 -0.51 -14.89 -21.34
C PRO A 407 0.13 -15.44 -20.06
N ARG A 408 0.56 -14.55 -19.15
CA ARG A 408 1.05 -14.99 -17.85
C ARG A 408 -0.14 -15.53 -17.07
N VAL A 409 -0.03 -16.80 -16.71
CA VAL A 409 -1.08 -17.52 -15.98
C VAL A 409 -0.69 -17.54 -14.51
N TYR A 410 -1.55 -16.98 -13.67
CA TYR A 410 -1.41 -17.04 -12.22
C TYR A 410 -2.40 -18.05 -11.68
N SER A 411 -1.91 -19.07 -10.97
CA SER A 411 -2.79 -20.01 -10.30
C SER A 411 -3.32 -19.40 -9.01
N LYS A 412 -4.56 -19.78 -8.67
CA LYS A 412 -5.24 -19.33 -7.47
C LYS A 412 -6.19 -20.42 -6.96
N ILE A 413 -6.52 -20.36 -5.67
CA ILE A 413 -7.65 -21.08 -5.11
C ILE A 413 -8.78 -20.09 -4.89
N THR A 414 -9.96 -20.40 -5.41
CA THR A 414 -11.21 -19.73 -5.04
C THR A 414 -11.89 -20.54 -3.95
N PHE A 415 -12.43 -19.86 -2.95
CA PHE A 415 -13.18 -20.49 -1.87
C PHE A 415 -14.58 -19.89 -1.73
N SER A 416 -15.50 -20.71 -1.26
CA SER A 416 -16.84 -20.27 -0.89
C SER A 416 -17.35 -21.07 0.32
N PHE A 417 -17.94 -20.37 1.29
CA PHE A 417 -18.57 -20.98 2.45
C PHE A 417 -19.67 -20.07 3.01
N ALA A 418 -20.58 -20.65 3.78
CA ALA A 418 -21.64 -19.93 4.49
C ALA A 418 -21.39 -19.99 6.00
N SER A 419 -21.64 -18.89 6.71
CA SER A 419 -21.43 -18.79 8.16
C SER A 419 -22.49 -17.92 8.84
N GLU A 420 -22.83 -18.32 10.05
CA GLU A 420 -23.60 -17.54 11.02
C GLU A 420 -22.70 -16.78 12.01
N LEU A 421 -21.38 -17.03 11.98
CA LEU A 421 -20.43 -16.37 12.88
C LEU A 421 -20.25 -14.89 12.48
N PRO A 422 -20.00 -14.01 13.47
CA PRO A 422 -19.59 -12.63 13.22
C PRO A 422 -18.43 -12.50 12.22
N MET A 423 -18.44 -11.45 11.40
CA MET A 423 -17.36 -11.20 10.43
C MET A 423 -15.98 -11.03 11.08
N GLU A 424 -15.95 -10.48 12.31
CA GLU A 424 -14.73 -10.28 13.10
C GLU A 424 -14.02 -11.62 13.40
N ASP A 425 -14.77 -12.69 13.63
CA ASP A 425 -14.19 -14.02 13.87
C ASP A 425 -13.46 -14.56 12.64
N TRP A 426 -13.95 -14.21 11.45
CA TRP A 426 -13.36 -14.60 10.18
C TRP A 426 -12.13 -13.77 9.80
N LEU A 427 -12.02 -12.53 10.30
CA LEU A 427 -10.87 -11.68 10.00
C LEU A 427 -9.55 -12.33 10.42
N ASN A 428 -9.54 -12.99 11.58
CA ASN A 428 -8.38 -13.75 12.08
C ASN A 428 -8.01 -14.92 11.17
N VAL A 429 -8.98 -15.54 10.51
CA VAL A 429 -8.74 -16.61 9.54
C VAL A 429 -8.17 -16.02 8.26
N PHE A 430 -8.78 -14.95 7.74
CA PHE A 430 -8.35 -14.33 6.48
C PHE A 430 -6.94 -13.73 6.56
N ASN A 431 -6.56 -13.15 7.71
CA ASN A 431 -5.23 -12.58 7.92
C ASN A 431 -4.09 -13.62 7.91
N LYS A 432 -4.39 -14.92 8.00
CA LYS A 432 -3.39 -15.99 7.86
C LYS A 432 -2.94 -16.22 6.42
N PHE A 433 -3.75 -15.82 5.45
CA PHE A 433 -3.51 -16.11 4.04
C PHE A 433 -3.00 -14.85 3.31
N PRO A 434 -1.71 -14.80 2.93
CA PRO A 434 -1.19 -13.70 2.13
C PRO A 434 -1.78 -13.74 0.72
N ALA A 435 -1.95 -12.56 0.12
CA ALA A 435 -2.59 -12.39 -1.19
C ALA A 435 -4.03 -12.93 -1.27
N LEU A 436 -4.74 -12.92 -0.14
CA LEU A 436 -6.16 -13.20 -0.06
C LEU A 436 -6.97 -11.95 -0.43
N GLU A 437 -8.00 -12.17 -1.25
CA GLU A 437 -9.00 -11.18 -1.62
C GLU A 437 -10.40 -11.73 -1.37
N ILE A 438 -11.26 -10.94 -0.72
CA ILE A 438 -12.69 -11.22 -0.66
C ILE A 438 -13.36 -10.56 -1.86
N LEU A 439 -14.04 -11.36 -2.66
CA LEU A 439 -14.67 -10.94 -3.91
C LEU A 439 -16.11 -10.50 -3.71
N ASN A 440 -16.85 -11.25 -2.91
CA ASN A 440 -18.27 -11.02 -2.70
C ASN A 440 -18.71 -11.54 -1.32
N LEU A 441 -19.54 -10.75 -0.65
CA LEU A 441 -20.19 -11.08 0.61
C LEU A 441 -21.69 -11.02 0.39
N GLN A 442 -22.35 -12.16 0.54
CA GLN A 442 -23.80 -12.24 0.36
C GLN A 442 -24.50 -12.53 1.68
N LEU A 443 -25.33 -11.59 2.15
CA LEU A 443 -26.20 -11.79 3.31
C LEU A 443 -27.58 -12.22 2.86
N ASN A 444 -28.06 -13.34 3.41
CA ASN A 444 -29.48 -13.65 3.39
C ASN A 444 -30.16 -12.96 4.59
N PRO A 445 -31.01 -11.95 4.35
CA PRO A 445 -31.61 -11.16 5.44
C PRO A 445 -32.63 -11.94 6.28
N GLN A 446 -33.11 -13.10 5.83
CA GLN A 446 -34.12 -13.90 6.52
C GLN A 446 -33.53 -14.74 7.65
N ASN A 447 -32.34 -15.32 7.45
CA ASN A 447 -31.67 -16.19 8.40
C ASN A 447 -30.35 -15.62 8.94
N ASN A 448 -29.95 -14.42 8.49
CA ASN A 448 -28.69 -13.77 8.86
C ASN A 448 -27.43 -14.58 8.53
N ILE A 449 -27.50 -15.47 7.55
CA ILE A 449 -26.34 -16.24 7.10
C ILE A 449 -25.58 -15.42 6.06
N TRP A 450 -24.27 -15.27 6.28
CA TRP A 450 -23.34 -14.69 5.31
C TRP A 450 -22.69 -15.79 4.48
N THR A 451 -22.70 -15.62 3.17
CA THR A 451 -21.88 -16.40 2.23
C THR A 451 -20.69 -15.57 1.81
N TYR A 452 -19.50 -16.13 1.99
CA TYR A 452 -18.22 -15.51 1.67
C TYR A 452 -17.70 -16.14 0.41
N GLU A 453 -17.29 -15.32 -0.56
CA GLU A 453 -16.59 -15.74 -1.76
C GLU A 453 -15.28 -14.97 -1.85
N GLY A 454 -14.18 -15.69 -2.04
CA GLY A 454 -12.85 -15.09 -2.10
C GLY A 454 -11.87 -15.92 -2.91
N GLN A 455 -10.67 -15.39 -3.05
CA GLN A 455 -9.58 -16.03 -3.77
C GLN A 455 -8.24 -15.79 -3.10
N ILE A 456 -7.30 -16.71 -3.31
CA ILE A 456 -5.94 -16.64 -2.77
C ILE A 456 -4.98 -17.02 -3.90
N TYR A 457 -4.01 -16.15 -4.18
CA TYR A 457 -3.01 -16.34 -5.21
C TYR A 457 -1.83 -17.20 -4.71
N GLU A 458 -1.20 -17.97 -5.61
CA GLU A 458 0.08 -18.64 -5.32
C GLU A 458 1.28 -17.84 -5.85
N PRO A 459 2.50 -18.03 -5.30
CA PRO A 459 3.73 -17.50 -5.86
C PRO A 459 3.95 -17.97 -7.30
N SER A 460 4.13 -17.03 -8.24
CA SER A 460 4.57 -17.35 -9.60
C SER A 460 5.95 -18.01 -9.55
N ILE A 461 6.10 -19.13 -10.25
CA ILE A 461 7.38 -19.88 -10.39
C ILE A 461 8.22 -19.27 -11.50
#